data_AF-A0A4Q3S6K4-F1
#
_entry.id   AF-A0A4Q3S6K4-F1
#
_cell.length_a   1.000
_cell.length_b   1.000
_cell.length_c   1.000
_cell.angle_alpha   90.00
_cell.angle_beta   90.00
_cell.angle_gamma   90.00
#
_symmetry.space_group_name_H-M   'P 1'
#
loop_
_entity.id
_entity.type
_entity.pdbx_description
1 polymer ?
#
loop_
_entity_poly.entity_id
_entity_poly.type
_entity_poly.pdbx_seq_one_letter_code
_entity_poly.pdbx_strand_id
1 'polypeptide(L)'
;MILVLPDPEFTFDHNRQRSTFEHIYQDYQVNTPEEDQTHVQDVIDNCDLSRVYLLNGNGKTIPYEMHVEYCKDNAKLRTLHHHVYTDEVVHKMLEAAGFKLTATEHFAPFHMIYLAHKNL
;
A
#
# COMPACT_ATOMS: atom_id res chain seq x y z
N MET A 1 -4.18 -17.62 -6.33
CA MET A 1 -3.79 -16.20 -6.29
C MET A 1 -2.51 -16.08 -5.50
N ILE A 2 -1.55 -15.32 -6.02
CA ILE A 2 -0.38 -14.88 -5.26
C ILE A 2 -0.56 -13.37 -5.11
N LEU A 3 -0.57 -12.89 -3.88
CA LEU A 3 -0.66 -11.47 -3.56
C LEU A 3 0.71 -11.04 -3.01
N VAL A 4 1.29 -10.00 -3.61
CA VAL A 4 2.58 -9.44 -3.20
C VAL A 4 2.34 -7.98 -2.85
N LEU A 5 2.65 -7.61 -1.61
CA LEU A 5 2.41 -6.27 -1.08
C LEU A 5 3.69 -5.71 -0.45
N PRO A 6 3.86 -4.38 -0.45
CA PRO A 6 4.96 -3.74 0.25
C PRO A 6 4.82 -3.97 1.75
N ASP A 7 5.88 -4.45 2.41
CA ASP A 7 5.97 -4.49 3.87
C ASP A 7 6.21 -3.08 4.39
N PRO A 8 5.24 -2.49 5.11
CA PRO A 8 5.35 -1.11 5.51
C PRO A 8 6.46 -0.88 6.54
N GLU A 9 6.91 -1.89 7.29
CA GLU A 9 8.01 -1.74 8.27
C GLU A 9 9.33 -1.34 7.60
N PHE A 10 9.50 -1.73 6.34
CA PHE A 10 10.76 -1.54 5.63
C PHE A 10 10.68 -0.60 4.42
N THR A 11 9.49 -0.08 4.10
CA THR A 11 9.32 0.87 2.99
C THR A 11 9.34 2.32 3.49
N PHE A 12 9.12 3.25 2.56
CA PHE A 12 8.95 4.68 2.87
C PHE A 12 7.63 4.97 3.62
N ASP A 13 6.70 4.01 3.68
CA ASP A 13 5.40 4.14 4.36
C ASP A 13 5.45 3.75 5.86
N HIS A 14 6.62 3.45 6.43
CA HIS A 14 6.70 2.95 7.81
C HIS A 14 6.12 3.90 8.87
N ASN A 15 6.13 5.22 8.63
CA ASN A 15 5.53 6.21 9.54
C ASN A 15 4.05 6.50 9.25
N ARG A 16 3.50 5.98 8.14
CA ARG A 16 2.10 6.22 7.77
C ARG A 16 1.15 5.36 8.59
N GLN A 17 -0.07 5.87 8.72
CA GLN A 17 -1.14 5.14 9.39
C GLN A 17 -1.44 3.81 8.67
N ARG A 18 -1.44 2.71 9.43
CA ARG A 18 -1.87 1.40 8.92
C ARG A 18 -3.36 1.44 8.58
N SER A 19 -3.73 0.98 7.39
CA SER A 19 -5.12 0.94 6.95
C SER A 19 -5.89 -0.15 7.71
N THR A 20 -7.14 0.12 8.07
CA THR A 20 -7.99 -0.90 8.69
C THR A 20 -8.72 -1.71 7.62
N PHE A 21 -9.16 -2.92 7.98
CA PHE A 21 -10.01 -3.72 7.10
C PHE A 21 -11.34 -3.02 6.83
N GLU A 22 -11.93 -2.38 7.84
CA GLU A 22 -13.22 -1.69 7.74
C GLU A 22 -13.17 -0.54 6.73
N HIS A 23 -12.08 0.24 6.73
CA HIS A 23 -11.85 1.30 5.75
C HIS A 23 -11.79 0.74 4.33
N ILE A 24 -10.96 -0.27 4.10
CA ILE A 24 -10.80 -0.91 2.78
C ILE A 24 -12.11 -1.55 2.31
N TYR A 25 -12.84 -2.21 3.21
CA TYR A 25 -14.10 -2.84 2.87
C TYR A 25 -15.18 -1.81 2.55
N GLN A 26 -15.20 -0.68 3.26
CA GLN A 26 -16.09 0.44 2.94
C GLN A 26 -15.77 1.02 1.56
N ASP A 27 -14.49 1.24 1.25
CA ASP A 27 -14.05 1.73 -0.07
C ASP A 27 -14.54 0.80 -1.19
N TYR A 28 -14.43 -0.52 -1.00
CA TYR A 28 -14.99 -1.50 -1.92
C TYR A 28 -16.52 -1.39 -2.06
N GLN A 29 -17.27 -1.29 -0.95
CA GLN A 29 -18.74 -1.22 -0.98
C GLN A 29 -19.27 0.01 -1.73
N VAL A 30 -18.57 1.15 -1.64
CA VAL A 30 -18.99 2.39 -2.30
C VAL A 30 -18.34 2.59 -3.67
N ASN A 31 -17.54 1.62 -4.14
CA ASN A 31 -16.75 1.71 -5.37
C ASN A 31 -15.88 2.98 -5.40
N THR A 32 -15.11 3.21 -4.33
CA THR A 32 -14.15 4.32 -4.25
C THR A 32 -13.24 4.31 -5.48
N PRO A 33 -13.15 5.43 -6.23
CA PRO A 33 -12.39 5.49 -7.46
C PRO A 33 -10.89 5.63 -7.19
N GLU A 34 -10.07 5.35 -8.18
CA GLU A 34 -8.61 5.40 -8.04
C GLU A 34 -8.08 6.84 -7.96
N GLU A 35 -8.89 7.82 -8.37
CA GLU A 35 -8.63 9.25 -8.20
C GLU A 35 -8.90 9.75 -6.77
N ASP A 36 -9.30 8.87 -5.84
CA ASP A 36 -9.50 9.23 -4.44
C ASP A 36 -8.24 9.90 -3.85
N GLN A 37 -8.49 10.99 -3.12
CA GLN A 37 -7.45 11.82 -2.50
C GLN A 37 -7.44 11.72 -0.98
N THR A 38 -8.24 10.82 -0.39
CA THR A 38 -8.41 10.72 1.08
C THR A 38 -7.07 10.51 1.78
N HIS A 39 -6.15 9.79 1.16
CA HIS A 39 -4.84 9.47 1.73
C HIS A 39 -3.71 10.44 1.30
N VAL A 40 -3.96 11.40 0.41
CA VAL A 40 -2.91 12.29 -0.12
C VAL A 40 -2.18 13.05 0.98
N GLN A 41 -2.92 13.59 1.96
CA GLN A 41 -2.32 14.37 3.04
C GLN A 41 -1.45 13.50 3.96
N ASP A 42 -1.92 12.29 4.31
CA ASP A 42 -1.13 11.32 5.10
C ASP A 42 0.18 10.96 4.37
N VAL A 43 0.15 10.74 3.05
CA VAL A 43 1.37 10.45 2.29
C VAL A 43 2.31 11.64 2.26
N ILE A 44 1.80 12.88 2.14
CA ILE A 44 2.63 14.08 2.17
C ILE A 44 3.35 14.21 3.51
N ASP A 45 2.63 13.99 4.61
CA ASP A 45 3.15 14.27 5.95
C ASP A 45 4.04 13.14 6.49
N ASN A 46 3.75 11.87 6.13
CA ASN A 46 4.33 10.71 6.79
C ASN A 46 5.18 9.81 5.87
N CYS A 47 5.30 10.10 4.57
CA CYS A 47 6.25 9.40 3.70
C CYS A 47 7.69 9.74 4.07
N ASP A 48 8.51 8.73 4.37
CA ASP A 48 9.95 8.93 4.59
C ASP A 48 10.70 9.07 3.25
N LEU A 49 10.86 10.31 2.82
CA LEU A 49 11.61 10.67 1.61
C LEU A 49 13.06 10.21 1.64
N SER A 50 13.64 10.00 2.83
CA SER A 50 15.00 9.46 2.95
C SER A 50 15.10 8.02 2.50
N ARG A 51 13.99 7.29 2.35
CA ARG A 51 13.92 5.89 1.89
C ARG A 51 13.37 5.74 0.46
N VAL A 52 12.84 6.79 -0.14
CA VAL A 52 12.28 6.74 -1.50
C VAL A 52 13.32 6.33 -2.56
N TYR A 53 14.62 6.55 -2.29
CA TYR A 53 15.71 6.06 -3.16
C TYR A 53 15.70 4.55 -3.38
N LEU A 54 15.09 3.77 -2.47
CA LEU A 54 14.96 2.32 -2.58
C LEU A 54 14.13 1.88 -3.81
N LEU A 55 13.36 2.80 -4.40
CA LEU A 55 12.39 2.48 -5.45
C LEU A 55 12.61 3.24 -6.75
N ASN A 56 13.33 4.37 -6.72
CA ASN A 56 13.50 5.24 -7.89
C ASN A 56 14.50 4.68 -8.94
N GLY A 57 15.09 3.51 -8.72
CA GLY A 57 16.04 2.84 -9.64
C GLY A 57 17.37 3.57 -9.88
N ASN A 58 17.41 4.87 -9.56
CA ASN A 58 18.56 5.77 -9.72
C ASN A 58 19.31 6.00 -8.39
N GLY A 59 18.84 5.40 -7.29
CA GLY A 59 19.45 5.50 -5.96
C GLY A 59 19.38 6.91 -5.35
N LYS A 60 18.47 7.77 -5.81
CA LYS A 60 18.33 9.15 -5.32
C LYS A 60 16.95 9.42 -4.70
N THR A 61 16.97 10.22 -3.64
CA THR A 61 15.78 10.83 -3.06
C THR A 61 15.30 12.01 -3.90
N ILE A 62 14.11 12.52 -3.62
CA ILE A 62 13.52 13.70 -4.27
C ILE A 62 13.34 14.85 -3.26
N PRO A 63 13.35 16.12 -3.71
CA PRO A 63 12.95 17.25 -2.86
C PRO A 63 11.50 17.13 -2.39
N TYR A 64 11.20 17.70 -1.23
CA TYR A 64 9.86 17.65 -0.64
C TYR A 64 8.80 18.32 -1.53
N GLU A 65 9.13 19.43 -2.18
CA GLU A 65 8.20 20.15 -3.06
C GLU A 65 7.77 19.26 -4.23
N MET A 66 8.70 18.49 -4.79
CA MET A 66 8.44 17.53 -5.86
C MET A 66 7.56 16.37 -5.38
N HIS A 67 7.78 15.88 -4.16
CA HIS A 67 6.90 14.88 -3.53
C HIS A 67 5.46 15.38 -3.43
N VAL A 68 5.27 16.62 -2.95
CA VAL A 68 3.95 17.24 -2.85
C VAL A 68 3.28 17.37 -4.21
N GLU A 69 4.01 17.77 -5.24
CA GLU A 69 3.49 17.85 -6.61
C GLU A 69 3.04 16.47 -7.13
N TYR A 70 3.86 15.43 -6.93
CA TYR A 70 3.51 14.07 -7.34
C TYR A 70 2.29 13.53 -6.60
N CYS A 71 2.18 13.79 -5.30
CA CYS A 71 1.01 13.39 -4.51
C CYS A 71 -0.28 14.06 -5.02
N LYS A 72 -0.21 15.35 -5.36
CA LYS A 72 -1.37 16.11 -5.86
C LYS A 72 -1.81 15.67 -7.26
N ASP A 73 -0.87 15.24 -8.11
CA ASP A 73 -1.15 14.71 -9.45
C ASP A 73 -1.31 13.17 -9.47
N ASN A 74 -1.60 12.54 -8.31
CA ASN A 74 -1.69 11.08 -8.22
C ASN A 74 -2.77 10.46 -9.12
N ALA A 75 -3.88 11.17 -9.36
CA ALA A 75 -4.91 10.71 -10.30
C ALA A 75 -4.33 10.39 -11.70
N LYS A 76 -3.26 11.10 -12.11
CA LYS A 76 -2.56 10.89 -13.37
C LYS A 76 -1.33 10.00 -13.22
N LEU A 77 -0.51 10.25 -12.19
CA LEU A 77 0.79 9.61 -12.02
C LEU A 77 0.70 8.22 -11.39
N ARG A 78 -0.32 7.98 -10.57
CA ARG A 78 -0.59 6.71 -9.86
C ARG A 78 0.61 6.19 -9.09
N THR A 79 1.23 7.08 -8.33
CA THR A 79 2.48 6.81 -7.60
C THR A 79 2.28 6.57 -6.11
N LEU A 80 1.08 6.84 -5.57
CA LEU A 80 0.81 6.66 -4.15
C LEU A 80 0.31 5.25 -3.84
N HIS A 81 0.80 4.69 -2.75
CA HIS A 81 0.11 3.58 -2.08
C HIS A 81 -1.07 4.17 -1.30
N HIS A 82 -2.29 3.90 -1.75
CA HIS A 82 -3.49 4.35 -1.03
C HIS A 82 -3.60 3.70 0.35
N HIS A 83 -3.30 2.40 0.44
CA HIS A 83 -3.39 1.65 1.68
C HIS A 83 -2.03 1.14 2.17
N VAL A 84 -1.90 1.09 3.49
CA VAL A 84 -0.71 0.57 4.19
C VAL A 84 -1.12 -0.71 4.91
N TYR A 85 -0.72 -1.84 4.34
CA TYR A 85 -1.22 -3.17 4.72
C TYR A 85 -0.52 -3.76 5.94
N THR A 86 -1.23 -4.62 6.67
CA THR A 86 -0.69 -5.52 7.69
C THR A 86 -1.17 -6.94 7.40
N ASP A 87 -0.51 -7.97 7.95
CA ASP A 87 -0.96 -9.37 7.81
C ASP A 87 -2.43 -9.55 8.22
N GLU A 88 -2.83 -8.94 9.34
CA GLU A 88 -4.21 -9.00 9.84
C GLU A 88 -5.22 -8.50 8.80
N VAL A 89 -4.93 -7.35 8.20
CA VAL A 89 -5.81 -6.70 7.21
C VAL A 89 -5.89 -7.55 5.95
N VAL A 90 -4.74 -8.04 5.46
CA VAL A 90 -4.69 -8.87 4.25
C VAL A 90 -5.44 -10.19 4.45
N HIS A 91 -5.32 -10.82 5.63
CA HIS A 91 -6.05 -12.04 5.93
C HIS A 91 -7.57 -11.80 5.89
N LYS A 92 -8.06 -10.72 6.52
CA LYS A 92 -9.48 -10.34 6.48
C LYS A 92 -9.96 -10.04 5.06
N MET A 93 -9.15 -9.34 4.25
CA MET A 93 -9.47 -9.06 2.85
C MET A 93 -9.61 -10.35 2.03
N LEU A 94 -8.67 -11.29 2.17
CA LEU A 94 -8.72 -12.56 1.45
C LEU A 94 -9.97 -13.37 1.82
N GLU A 95 -10.26 -13.46 3.12
CA GLU A 95 -11.47 -14.15 3.61
C GLU A 95 -12.75 -13.50 3.06
N ALA A 96 -12.87 -12.17 3.16
CA ALA A 96 -14.01 -11.43 2.64
C ALA A 96 -14.19 -11.59 1.11
N ALA A 97 -13.08 -11.76 0.39
CA ALA A 97 -13.08 -12.03 -1.06
C ALA A 97 -13.34 -13.51 -1.43
N GLY A 98 -13.58 -14.39 -0.45
CA GLY A 98 -13.86 -15.81 -0.67
C GLY A 98 -12.62 -16.67 -0.93
N PHE A 99 -11.44 -16.19 -0.53
CA PHE A 99 -10.19 -16.93 -0.61
C PHE A 99 -9.85 -17.61 0.72
N LYS A 100 -9.24 -18.79 0.62
CA LYS A 100 -8.58 -19.46 1.72
C LYS A 100 -7.07 -19.26 1.62
N LEU A 101 -6.49 -18.66 2.65
CA LEU A 101 -5.05 -18.51 2.78
C LEU A 101 -4.37 -19.88 2.90
N THR A 102 -3.29 -20.06 2.16
CA THR A 102 -2.52 -21.31 2.10
C THR A 102 -1.12 -21.12 2.69
N ALA A 103 -0.48 -19.98 2.43
CA ALA A 103 0.82 -19.64 3.00
C ALA A 103 1.00 -18.11 3.05
N THR A 104 1.81 -17.66 4.01
CA THR A 104 2.29 -16.28 4.13
C THR A 104 3.81 -16.34 4.28
N GLU A 105 4.52 -15.54 3.50
CA GLU A 105 5.97 -15.42 3.53
C GLU A 105 6.35 -13.94 3.53
N HIS A 106 7.40 -13.58 4.25
CA HIS A 106 7.97 -12.24 4.25
C HIS A 106 9.35 -12.32 3.64
N PHE A 107 9.57 -11.62 2.52
CA PHE A 107 10.77 -11.77 1.71
C PHE A 107 11.49 -10.44 1.50
N ALA A 108 12.82 -10.50 1.51
CA ALA A 108 13.66 -9.35 1.24
C ALA A 108 13.52 -8.88 -0.23
N PRO A 109 13.62 -7.57 -0.51
CA PRO A 109 13.95 -6.53 0.44
C PRO A 109 12.75 -6.18 1.34
N PHE A 110 11.52 -6.03 0.83
CA PHE A 110 10.42 -5.40 1.59
C PHE A 110 9.03 -5.95 1.21
N HIS A 111 8.85 -7.27 1.13
CA HIS A 111 7.63 -7.86 0.57
C HIS A 111 6.91 -8.78 1.54
N MET A 112 5.60 -8.57 1.69
CA MET A 112 4.68 -9.56 2.24
C MET A 112 4.05 -10.34 1.08
N ILE A 113 4.12 -11.67 1.12
CA ILE A 113 3.67 -12.56 0.05
C ILE A 113 2.64 -13.53 0.60
N TYR A 114 1.47 -13.60 -0.04
CA TYR A 114 0.37 -14.47 0.37
C TYR A 114 -0.03 -15.38 -0.79
N LEU A 115 -0.04 -16.68 -0.54
CA LEU A 115 -0.61 -17.67 -1.44
C LEU A 115 -2.01 -18.03 -0.96
N ALA A 116 -3.02 -17.82 -1.80
CA ALA A 116 -4.41 -18.13 -1.48
C ALA A 116 -5.13 -18.78 -2.67
N HIS A 117 -6.08 -19.67 -2.38
CA HIS A 117 -6.94 -20.29 -3.39
C HIS A 117 -8.39 -19.90 -3.14
N LYS A 118 -9.18 -19.80 -4.21
CA LYS A 118 -10.60 -19.48 -4.09
C LYS A 118 -11.33 -20.74 -3.65
N ASN A 119 -12.18 -20.63 -2.64
CA ASN A 119 -13.09 -21.72 -2.30
C ASN A 119 -14.07 -21.88 -3.48
N LEU A 120 -14.09 -23.06 -4.09
CA LEU A 120 -15.04 -23.41 -5.16
C LEU A 120 -16.40 -23.78 -4.56
#